data_AF-A0A3D3W7N1-F1
#
_entry.id   AF-A0A3D3W7N1-F1
#
_cell.length_a   1.000
_cell.length_b   1.000
_cell.length_c   1.000
_cell.angle_alpha   90.00
_cell.angle_beta   90.00
_cell.angle_gamma   90.00
#
_symmetry.space_group_name_H-M   'P 1'
#
loop_
_entity.id
_entity.type
_entity.pdbx_description
1 polymer ?
#
loop_
_entity_poly.entity_id
_entity_poly.type
_entity_poly.pdbx_seq_one_letter_code
_entity_poly.pdbx_strand_id
1 'polypeptide(L)'
;MKSEWFCNDAGLTSVEFAGAEYFCVGGRVMAFVEPVSAEQAEDKAAQAYERIREVLGVTEIPEIFRYFASVPAFLHDFFMNFRKFVLSAGKLDEKRKLLIAAAVVGQGGSSRWLDFLATFAEARGVSRVELAEALAVGATNSMYNVLFKFRDISGTDVFNGMGVGLRAHTFQGTSLDETTVELINL
;
A
#
# COMPACT_ATOMS: atom_id res chain seq x y z
N MET A 1 17.61 1.39 18.32
CA MET A 1 17.14 0.58 19.45
C MET A 1 16.11 -0.38 18.88
N LYS A 2 16.48 -1.63 18.60
CA LYS A 2 15.53 -2.64 18.09
C LYS A 2 14.61 -2.97 19.26
N SER A 3 13.34 -2.56 19.19
CA SER A 3 12.36 -2.95 20.18
C SER A 3 11.97 -4.41 19.91
N GLU A 4 12.63 -5.32 20.61
CA GLU A 4 12.18 -6.71 20.73
C GLU A 4 10.91 -6.71 21.59
N TRP A 5 9.76 -6.73 20.93
CA TRP A 5 8.46 -6.84 21.61
C TRP A 5 8.17 -8.30 21.90
N PHE A 6 8.10 -8.65 23.18
CA PHE A 6 7.72 -9.98 23.63
C PHE A 6 6.19 -10.09 23.72
N CYS A 7 5.60 -11.07 23.03
CA CYS A 7 4.21 -11.47 23.29
C CYS A 7 4.20 -12.13 24.68
N ASN A 8 3.72 -11.46 25.73
CA ASN A 8 3.59 -12.06 27.05
C ASN A 8 2.66 -13.28 26.98
N ASP A 9 3.18 -14.45 27.39
CA ASP A 9 2.67 -15.80 27.73
C ASP A 9 1.15 -16.07 27.91
N ALA A 10 0.24 -15.37 27.23
CA ALA A 10 -1.20 -15.46 27.45
C ALA A 10 -1.96 -16.31 26.40
N GLY A 11 -1.26 -17.16 25.63
CA GLY A 11 -1.91 -18.04 24.65
C GLY A 11 -2.57 -17.31 23.46
N LEU A 12 -2.18 -16.05 23.22
CA LEU A 12 -2.61 -15.27 22.06
C LEU A 12 -1.87 -15.75 20.80
N THR A 13 -2.63 -16.19 19.79
CA THR A 13 -2.07 -16.66 18.50
C THR A 13 -1.74 -15.51 17.55
N SER A 14 -2.30 -14.32 17.77
CA SER A 14 -2.00 -13.11 17.01
C SER A 14 -2.18 -11.83 17.85
N VAL A 15 -1.53 -10.75 17.42
CA VAL A 15 -1.64 -9.38 17.98
C VAL A 15 -1.86 -8.42 16.83
N GLU A 16 -2.86 -7.55 16.94
CA GLU A 16 -3.11 -6.50 15.96
C GLU A 16 -2.41 -5.20 16.41
N PHE A 17 -1.54 -4.65 15.57
CA PHE A 17 -0.83 -3.41 15.84
C PHE A 17 -0.77 -2.53 14.59
N ALA A 18 -1.14 -1.25 14.72
CA ALA A 18 -1.16 -0.29 13.61
C ALA A 18 -1.91 -0.79 12.35
N GLY A 19 -2.96 -1.59 12.54
CA GLY A 19 -3.77 -2.14 11.44
C GLY A 19 -3.15 -3.34 10.72
N ALA A 20 -2.09 -3.95 11.27
CA ALA A 20 -1.52 -5.20 10.78
C ALA A 20 -1.64 -6.31 11.84
N GLU A 21 -2.07 -7.50 11.40
CA GLU A 21 -2.13 -8.69 12.23
C GLU A 21 -0.77 -9.39 12.23
N TYR A 22 -0.23 -9.66 13.42
CA TYR A 22 1.05 -10.33 13.62
C TYR A 22 0.85 -11.64 14.38
N PHE A 23 1.48 -12.72 13.93
CA PHE A 23 1.40 -14.02 14.59
C PHE A 23 2.47 -14.15 15.68
N CYS A 24 2.08 -14.66 16.85
CA CYS A 24 3.01 -14.98 17.93
C CYS A 24 3.45 -16.45 17.81
N VAL A 25 4.74 -16.68 17.57
CA VAL A 25 5.36 -18.02 17.65
C VAL A 25 6.53 -17.95 18.64
N GLY A 26 6.41 -18.66 19.76
CA GLY A 26 7.46 -18.68 20.79
C GLY A 26 7.77 -17.32 21.42
N GLY A 27 6.75 -16.49 21.64
CA GLY A 27 6.88 -15.18 22.30
C GLY A 27 7.41 -14.04 21.43
N ARG A 28 7.66 -14.28 20.12
CA ARG A 28 8.10 -13.25 19.17
C ARG A 28 7.04 -12.94 18.12
N VAL A 29 6.91 -11.65 17.82
CA VAL A 29 6.15 -11.09 16.69
C VAL A 29 6.95 -11.37 15.41
N MET A 30 6.46 -12.24 14.55
CA MET A 30 7.08 -12.57 13.26
C MET A 30 6.27 -11.96 12.12
N ALA A 31 6.93 -11.57 11.02
CA ALA A 31 6.20 -11.27 9.81
C ALA A 31 5.61 -12.56 9.24
N PHE A 32 4.41 -12.50 8.65
CA PHE A 32 3.81 -13.68 8.02
C PHE A 32 4.69 -14.24 6.88
N VAL A 33 5.44 -13.36 6.22
CA VAL A 33 6.49 -13.70 5.25
C VAL A 33 7.72 -12.88 5.62
N GLU A 34 8.87 -13.54 5.79
CA GLU A 34 10.15 -12.86 6.04
C GLU A 34 10.78 -12.41 4.71
N PRO A 35 11.32 -11.17 4.64
CA PRO A 35 12.00 -10.70 3.44
C PRO A 35 13.36 -11.40 3.28
N VAL A 36 13.68 -11.87 2.06
CA VAL A 36 14.97 -12.52 1.78
C VAL A 36 16.06 -11.46 1.65
N SER A 37 17.10 -11.53 2.48
CA SER A 37 18.22 -10.59 2.38
C SER A 37 19.03 -10.80 1.09
N ALA A 38 19.90 -9.84 0.73
CA ALA A 38 20.75 -9.99 -0.44
C ALA A 38 21.76 -11.14 -0.28
N GLU A 39 22.23 -11.38 0.95
CA GLU A 39 23.16 -12.46 1.30
C GLU A 39 22.51 -13.84 1.27
N GLN A 40 21.19 -13.89 1.50
CA GLN A 40 20.38 -15.12 1.46
C GLN A 40 19.83 -15.42 0.06
N ALA A 41 19.90 -14.46 -0.86
CA ALA A 41 19.37 -14.62 -2.21
C ALA A 41 20.33 -15.46 -3.05
N GLU A 42 19.84 -16.58 -3.58
CA GLU A 42 20.58 -17.47 -4.45
C GLU A 42 20.02 -17.47 -5.88
N ASP A 43 20.82 -17.94 -6.84
CA ASP A 43 20.44 -18.17 -8.24
C ASP A 43 19.64 -17.02 -8.88
N LYS A 44 18.37 -17.28 -9.22
CA LYS A 44 17.48 -16.35 -9.93
C LYS A 44 17.07 -15.15 -9.05
N ALA A 45 17.01 -15.32 -7.73
CA ALA A 45 16.71 -14.21 -6.82
C ALA A 45 17.88 -13.20 -6.81
N ALA A 46 19.12 -13.70 -6.74
CA ALA A 46 20.31 -12.87 -6.81
C ALA A 46 20.38 -12.10 -8.15
N GLN A 47 20.11 -12.77 -9.27
CA GLN A 47 20.07 -12.11 -10.59
C GLN A 47 18.99 -11.02 -10.68
N ALA A 48 17.81 -11.27 -10.12
CA ALA A 48 16.75 -10.27 -10.08
C ALA A 48 17.15 -9.07 -9.21
N TYR A 49 17.84 -9.29 -8.08
CA TYR A 49 18.37 -8.22 -7.24
C TYR A 49 19.40 -7.35 -7.95
N GLU A 50 20.35 -7.94 -8.68
CA GLU A 50 21.30 -7.15 -9.48
C GLU A 50 20.59 -6.27 -10.50
N ARG A 51 19.56 -6.83 -11.15
CA ARG A 51 18.75 -6.05 -12.10
C ARG A 51 18.00 -4.91 -11.42
N ILE A 52 17.52 -5.11 -10.19
CA ILE A 52 16.84 -4.07 -9.41
C ILE A 52 17.82 -2.96 -9.03
N ARG A 53 19.03 -3.29 -8.58
CA ARG A 53 20.06 -2.28 -8.26
C ARG A 53 20.38 -1.41 -9.47
N GLU A 54 20.63 -2.06 -10.61
CA GLU A 54 20.95 -1.37 -11.86
C GLU A 54 19.83 -0.42 -12.30
N VAL A 55 18.58 -0.89 -12.30
CA VAL A 55 17.44 -0.11 -12.80
C VAL A 55 17.04 1.02 -11.85
N LEU A 56 17.08 0.77 -10.54
CA LEU A 56 16.69 1.78 -9.55
C LEU A 56 17.83 2.73 -9.18
N GLY A 57 19.08 2.37 -9.49
CA GLY A 57 20.27 3.14 -9.10
C GLY A 57 20.52 3.11 -7.59
N VAL A 58 20.27 1.96 -6.94
CA VAL A 58 20.35 1.80 -5.48
C VAL A 58 21.40 0.77 -5.09
N THR A 59 22.05 0.98 -3.94
CA THR A 59 22.98 0.02 -3.34
C THR A 59 22.24 -1.10 -2.61
N GLU A 60 21.28 -0.70 -1.78
CA GLU A 60 20.44 -1.61 -1.00
C GLU A 60 19.13 -1.92 -1.72
N ILE A 61 18.73 -3.19 -1.72
CA ILE A 61 17.47 -3.61 -2.33
C ILE A 61 16.31 -3.11 -1.47
N PRO A 62 15.37 -2.31 -2.03
CA PRO A 62 14.21 -1.86 -1.28
C PRO A 62 13.44 -3.05 -0.70
N GLU A 63 13.04 -2.94 0.56
CA GLU A 63 12.42 -4.03 1.31
C GLU A 63 11.23 -4.67 0.61
N ILE A 64 10.45 -3.85 -0.11
CA ILE A 64 9.26 -4.32 -0.81
C ILE A 64 9.57 -5.43 -1.83
N PHE A 65 10.72 -5.36 -2.51
CA PHE A 65 11.15 -6.41 -3.45
C PHE A 65 11.73 -7.63 -2.74
N ARG A 66 12.22 -7.46 -1.50
CA ARG A 66 12.79 -8.56 -0.71
C ARG A 66 11.73 -9.58 -0.28
N TYR A 67 10.49 -9.15 -0.10
CA TYR A 67 9.37 -10.07 0.17
C TYR A 67 9.04 -10.99 -1.02
N PHE A 68 9.38 -10.59 -2.25
CA PHE A 68 9.07 -11.38 -3.45
C PHE A 68 10.16 -12.38 -3.81
N ALA A 69 11.36 -12.25 -3.23
CA ALA A 69 12.51 -13.10 -3.57
C ALA A 69 12.36 -14.56 -3.14
N SER A 70 11.45 -14.86 -2.21
CA SER A 70 11.02 -16.23 -1.93
C SER A 70 10.36 -16.92 -3.14
N VAL A 71 9.89 -16.14 -4.12
CA VAL A 71 9.33 -16.61 -5.39
C VAL A 71 10.05 -15.91 -6.56
N PRO A 72 11.25 -16.36 -6.96
CA PRO A 72 12.11 -15.62 -7.90
C PRO A 72 11.49 -15.35 -9.27
N ALA A 73 10.66 -16.28 -9.78
CA ALA A 73 9.93 -16.09 -11.03
C ALA A 73 8.95 -14.91 -10.94
N PHE A 74 8.22 -14.82 -9.82
CA PHE A 74 7.31 -13.71 -9.57
C PHE A 74 8.08 -12.40 -9.41
N LEU A 75 9.17 -12.37 -8.63
CA LEU A 75 10.00 -11.17 -8.48
C LEU A 75 10.48 -10.64 -9.83
N HIS A 76 11.00 -11.51 -10.69
CA HIS A 76 11.46 -11.15 -12.01
C HIS A 76 10.33 -10.54 -12.87
N ASP A 77 9.21 -11.26 -12.99
CA ASP A 77 8.10 -10.85 -13.85
C ASP A 77 7.42 -9.59 -13.33
N PHE A 78 7.22 -9.50 -12.01
CA PHE A 78 6.71 -8.31 -11.36
C PHE A 78 7.62 -7.12 -11.64
N PHE A 79 8.94 -7.26 -11.43
CA PHE A 79 9.85 -6.13 -11.59
C PHE A 79 9.98 -5.68 -13.05
N MET A 80 9.97 -6.60 -14.02
CA MET A 80 9.95 -6.23 -15.44
C MET A 80 8.69 -5.45 -15.81
N ASN A 81 7.54 -5.85 -15.29
CA ASN A 81 6.29 -5.12 -15.49
C ASN A 81 6.30 -3.77 -14.76
N PHE A 82 6.79 -3.72 -13.52
CA PHE A 82 6.92 -2.49 -12.74
C PHE A 82 7.80 -1.48 -13.49
N ARG A 83 8.96 -1.90 -13.99
CA ARG A 83 9.84 -1.06 -14.81
C ARG A 83 9.14 -0.57 -16.07
N LYS A 84 8.48 -1.45 -16.82
CA LYS A 84 7.83 -1.10 -18.09
C LYS A 84 6.67 -0.13 -17.90
N PHE A 85 5.81 -0.38 -16.90
CA PHE A 85 4.56 0.34 -16.76
C PHE A 85 4.65 1.55 -15.83
N VAL A 86 5.49 1.50 -14.80
CA VAL A 86 5.63 2.58 -13.81
C VAL A 86 6.85 3.45 -14.10
N LEU A 87 8.02 2.84 -14.34
CA LEU A 87 9.29 3.60 -14.42
C LEU A 87 9.66 4.08 -15.82
N SER A 88 9.13 3.47 -16.87
CA SER A 88 9.47 3.85 -18.25
C SER A 88 8.50 4.90 -18.76
N ALA A 89 9.00 6.02 -19.28
CA ALA A 89 8.16 7.02 -19.93
C ALA A 89 7.42 6.44 -21.16
N GLY A 90 6.25 6.98 -21.46
CA GLY A 90 5.45 6.63 -22.63
C GLY A 90 4.45 7.74 -22.94
N LYS A 91 3.15 7.42 -23.08
CA LYS A 91 2.09 8.44 -23.19
C LYS A 91 2.01 9.35 -21.96
N LEU A 92 2.47 8.85 -20.82
CA LEU A 92 2.68 9.60 -19.58
C LEU A 92 4.17 9.60 -19.26
N ASP A 93 4.67 10.72 -18.77
CA ASP A 93 6.02 10.79 -18.21
C ASP A 93 6.11 10.03 -16.88
N GLU A 94 7.34 9.81 -16.43
CA GLU A 94 7.63 9.07 -15.20
C GLU A 94 6.98 9.74 -13.97
N LYS A 95 7.04 11.07 -13.89
CA LYS A 95 6.42 11.85 -12.80
C LYS A 95 4.92 11.57 -12.66
N ARG A 96 4.16 11.64 -13.75
CA ARG A 96 2.71 11.36 -13.76
C ARG A 96 2.42 9.92 -13.38
N LYS A 97 3.25 8.97 -13.84
CA LYS A 97 3.10 7.55 -13.49
C LYS A 97 3.36 7.28 -12.01
N LEU A 98 4.33 7.96 -11.41
CA LEU A 98 4.62 7.85 -9.98
C LEU A 98 3.50 8.42 -9.11
N LEU A 99 2.90 9.55 -9.51
CA LEU A 99 1.72 10.10 -8.83
C LEU A 99 0.52 9.14 -8.90
N ILE A 100 0.26 8.52 -10.06
CA ILE A 100 -0.78 7.50 -10.22
C ILE A 100 -0.48 6.28 -9.32
N ALA A 101 0.77 5.81 -9.30
CA ALA A 101 1.17 4.69 -8.45
C ALA A 101 0.94 4.98 -6.97
N ALA A 102 1.30 6.18 -6.51
CA ALA A 102 1.05 6.61 -5.13
C ALA A 102 -0.46 6.64 -4.80
N ALA A 103 -1.29 7.16 -5.70
CA ALA A 103 -2.75 7.16 -5.52
C ALA A 103 -3.33 5.73 -5.41
N VAL A 104 -2.91 4.82 -6.29
CA VAL A 104 -3.37 3.41 -6.30
C VAL A 104 -2.93 2.69 -5.03
N VAL A 105 -1.67 2.84 -4.62
CA VAL A 105 -1.13 2.22 -3.41
C VAL A 105 -1.80 2.79 -2.15
N GLY A 106 -2.04 4.10 -2.12
CA GLY A 106 -2.75 4.78 -1.04
C GLY A 106 -4.18 4.24 -0.88
N GLN A 107 -4.91 4.07 -1.98
CA GLN A 107 -6.22 3.42 -1.98
C GLN A 107 -6.15 1.97 -1.52
N GLY A 108 -5.09 1.25 -1.90
CA GLY A 108 -4.84 -0.12 -1.45
C GLY A 108 -4.42 -0.25 0.02
N GLY A 109 -4.24 0.86 0.75
CA GLY A 109 -3.90 0.87 2.16
C GLY A 109 -2.49 0.38 2.50
N SER A 110 -1.60 0.27 1.51
CA SER A 110 -0.27 -0.30 1.72
C SER A 110 0.78 0.75 2.08
N SER A 111 0.99 0.99 3.38
CA SER A 111 2.01 1.92 3.90
C SER A 111 3.42 1.65 3.37
N ARG A 112 3.86 0.38 3.33
CA ARG A 112 5.21 0.00 2.85
C ARG A 112 5.47 0.40 1.41
N TRP A 113 4.49 0.18 0.53
CA TRP A 113 4.57 0.62 -0.86
C TRP A 113 4.54 2.15 -0.97
N LEU A 114 3.77 2.82 -0.11
CA LEU A 114 3.67 4.28 -0.13
C LEU A 114 5.00 4.91 0.30
N ASP A 115 5.65 4.38 1.33
CA ASP A 115 6.96 4.84 1.81
C ASP A 115 8.05 4.69 0.73
N PHE A 116 8.06 3.55 0.05
CA PHE A 116 8.95 3.31 -1.08
C PHE A 116 8.70 4.30 -2.22
N LEU A 117 7.45 4.42 -2.67
CA LEU A 117 7.09 5.30 -3.79
C LEU A 117 7.30 6.77 -3.47
N ALA A 118 7.01 7.21 -2.24
CA ALA A 118 7.24 8.58 -1.80
C ALA A 118 8.73 8.95 -1.90
N THR A 119 9.60 8.12 -1.32
CA THR A 119 11.06 8.32 -1.37
C THR A 119 11.57 8.31 -2.81
N PHE A 120 11.10 7.34 -3.60
CA PHE A 120 11.53 7.16 -4.98
C PHE A 120 11.06 8.29 -5.91
N ALA A 121 9.87 8.84 -5.66
CA ALA A 121 9.29 9.95 -6.40
C ALA A 121 9.92 11.29 -6.02
N GLU A 122 10.21 11.53 -4.73
CA GLU A 122 10.95 12.71 -4.28
C GLU A 122 12.32 12.81 -4.96
N ALA A 123 13.06 11.69 -5.08
CA ALA A 123 14.33 11.62 -5.80
C ALA A 123 14.21 11.96 -7.30
N ARG A 124 12.99 12.02 -7.85
CA ARG A 124 12.67 12.33 -9.26
C ARG A 124 11.95 13.68 -9.43
N GLY A 125 12.00 14.53 -8.40
CA GLY A 125 11.44 15.88 -8.48
C GLY A 125 9.91 15.92 -8.34
N VAL A 126 9.31 14.90 -7.73
CA VAL A 126 7.93 14.98 -7.26
C VAL A 126 7.94 15.64 -5.88
N SER A 127 7.18 16.72 -5.72
CA SER A 127 7.07 17.40 -4.43
C SER A 127 6.13 16.66 -3.48
N ARG A 128 6.27 16.92 -2.18
CA ARG A 128 5.34 16.41 -1.16
C ARG A 128 3.90 16.89 -1.37
N VAL A 129 3.72 18.11 -1.89
CA VAL A 129 2.40 18.65 -2.23
C VAL A 129 1.77 17.83 -3.34
N GLU A 130 2.50 17.55 -4.43
CA GLU A 130 1.98 16.73 -5.53
C GLU A 130 1.64 15.30 -5.09
N LEU A 131 2.44 14.70 -4.19
CA LEU A 131 2.12 13.40 -3.60
C LEU A 131 0.84 13.45 -2.76
N ALA A 132 0.67 14.49 -1.92
CA ALA A 132 -0.53 14.67 -1.12
C ALA A 132 -1.78 14.89 -2.01
N GLU A 133 -1.66 15.68 -3.08
CA GLU A 133 -2.73 15.88 -4.06
C GLU A 133 -3.10 14.56 -4.76
N ALA A 134 -2.13 13.75 -5.18
CA ALA A 134 -2.40 12.45 -5.78
C ALA A 134 -3.14 11.50 -4.82
N LEU A 135 -2.75 11.46 -3.54
CA LEU A 135 -3.45 10.69 -2.52
C LEU A 135 -4.87 11.20 -2.29
N ALA A 136 -5.09 12.51 -2.27
CA ALA A 136 -6.42 13.11 -2.14
C ALA A 136 -7.33 12.76 -3.34
N VAL A 137 -6.78 12.78 -4.57
CA VAL A 137 -7.49 12.31 -5.77
C VAL A 137 -7.83 10.82 -5.65
N GLY A 138 -6.89 10.01 -5.16
CA GLY A 138 -7.12 8.60 -4.85
C GLY A 138 -8.28 8.40 -3.87
N ALA A 139 -8.25 9.04 -2.70
CA ALA A 139 -9.30 8.97 -1.71
C ALA A 139 -10.67 9.42 -2.26
N THR A 140 -10.68 10.51 -3.03
CA THR A 140 -11.89 11.05 -3.67
C THR A 140 -12.48 10.07 -4.69
N ASN A 141 -11.64 9.44 -5.52
CA ASN A 141 -12.08 8.42 -6.47
C ASN A 141 -12.67 7.20 -5.74
N SER A 142 -12.07 6.75 -4.64
CA SER A 142 -12.65 5.69 -3.82
C SER A 142 -14.01 6.10 -3.26
N MET A 143 -14.12 7.29 -2.68
CA MET A 143 -15.38 7.84 -2.17
C MET A 143 -16.48 7.85 -3.25
N TYR A 144 -16.18 8.38 -4.44
CA TYR A 144 -17.16 8.40 -5.54
C TYR A 144 -17.54 7.00 -6.02
N ASN A 145 -16.58 6.08 -6.14
CA ASN A 145 -16.88 4.71 -6.54
C ASN A 145 -17.82 4.02 -5.57
N VAL A 146 -17.76 4.36 -4.28
CA VAL A 146 -18.71 3.84 -3.31
C VAL A 146 -20.03 4.61 -3.36
N LEU A 147 -20.03 5.95 -3.41
CA LEU A 147 -21.25 6.74 -3.59
C LEU A 147 -22.07 6.28 -4.80
N PHE A 148 -21.44 6.07 -5.96
CA PHE A 148 -22.13 5.62 -7.18
C PHE A 148 -22.67 4.19 -7.07
N LYS A 149 -22.02 3.29 -6.33
CA LYS A 149 -22.53 1.94 -6.08
C LYS A 149 -23.83 1.95 -5.26
N PHE A 150 -23.98 2.93 -4.37
CA PHE A 150 -25.14 3.03 -3.48
C PHE A 150 -26.13 4.12 -3.92
N ARG A 151 -25.81 4.90 -4.96
CA ARG A 151 -26.66 5.99 -5.45
C ARG A 151 -28.08 5.53 -5.76
N ASP A 152 -28.21 4.38 -6.42
CA ASP A 152 -29.51 3.87 -6.88
C ASP A 152 -30.39 3.36 -5.72
N ILE A 153 -29.80 3.15 -4.53
CA ILE A 153 -30.52 2.79 -3.31
C ILE A 153 -30.46 3.88 -2.24
N SER A 154 -29.73 4.97 -2.47
CA SER A 154 -29.63 6.10 -1.57
C SER A 154 -31.00 6.74 -1.37
N GLY A 155 -31.39 7.00 -0.13
CA GLY A 155 -32.73 7.53 0.21
C GLY A 155 -33.86 6.51 0.19
N THR A 156 -33.58 5.23 -0.09
CA THR A 156 -34.58 4.15 0.00
C THR A 156 -34.56 3.50 1.38
N ASP A 157 -35.66 2.81 1.74
CA ASP A 157 -35.75 2.01 2.97
C ASP A 157 -34.68 0.92 3.04
N VAL A 158 -34.19 0.44 1.88
CA VAL A 158 -33.10 -0.53 1.80
C VAL A 158 -31.80 0.05 2.34
N PHE A 159 -31.46 1.29 2.00
CA PHE A 159 -30.27 1.97 2.52
C PHE A 159 -30.45 2.37 4.00
N ASN A 160 -31.62 2.90 4.35
CA ASN A 160 -31.94 3.31 5.73
C ASN A 160 -32.03 2.12 6.71
N GLY A 161 -32.34 0.92 6.20
CA GLY A 161 -32.37 -0.32 6.97
C GLY A 161 -31.00 -1.00 7.15
N MET A 162 -29.94 -0.57 6.46
CA MET A 162 -28.58 -1.13 6.65
C MET A 162 -28.03 -0.76 8.03
N GLY A 163 -27.17 -1.59 8.61
CA GLY A 163 -26.48 -1.25 9.87
C GLY A 163 -25.64 0.03 9.71
N VAL A 164 -25.55 0.84 10.78
CA VAL A 164 -24.80 2.12 10.79
C VAL A 164 -23.36 1.93 10.28
N GLY A 165 -22.70 0.84 10.64
CA GLY A 165 -21.35 0.52 10.16
C GLY A 165 -21.26 0.27 8.65
N LEU A 166 -22.27 -0.39 8.05
CA LEU A 166 -22.34 -0.59 6.60
C LEU A 166 -22.57 0.73 5.86
N ARG A 167 -23.39 1.62 6.44
CA ARG A 167 -23.58 2.99 5.91
C ARG A 167 -22.31 3.84 6.04
N ALA A 168 -21.52 3.67 7.09
CA ALA A 168 -20.22 4.32 7.25
C ALA A 168 -19.17 3.74 6.27
N HIS A 169 -19.16 2.42 6.04
CA HIS A 169 -18.28 1.79 5.05
C HIS A 169 -18.62 2.14 3.59
N THR A 170 -19.84 2.67 3.32
CA THR A 170 -20.18 3.35 2.06
C THR A 170 -19.32 4.58 1.78
N PHE A 171 -18.61 5.09 2.79
CA PHE A 171 -17.59 6.10 2.69
C PHE A 171 -16.30 5.46 3.22
N GLN A 172 -15.60 4.68 2.39
CA GLN A 172 -14.35 4.03 2.80
C GLN A 172 -13.45 5.02 3.56
N GLY A 173 -13.31 4.81 4.88
CA GLY A 173 -12.33 5.45 5.75
C GLY A 173 -12.00 6.90 5.41
N THR A 174 -13.01 7.77 5.32
CA THR A 174 -12.76 9.20 5.18
C THR A 174 -12.21 9.72 6.51
N SER A 175 -11.22 10.62 6.49
CA SER A 175 -10.76 11.34 7.70
C SER A 175 -11.78 12.37 8.19
N LEU A 176 -13.03 12.26 7.72
CA LEU A 176 -14.09 13.21 7.91
C LEU A 176 -14.93 12.74 9.09
N ASP A 177 -15.09 13.62 10.08
CA ASP A 177 -16.00 13.39 11.19
C ASP A 177 -17.48 13.44 10.73
N GLU A 178 -18.40 13.01 11.61
CA GLU A 178 -19.84 13.00 11.33
C GLU A 178 -20.34 14.33 10.77
N THR A 179 -19.88 15.45 11.33
CA THR A 179 -20.25 16.81 10.91
C THR A 179 -19.85 17.09 9.46
N THR A 180 -18.66 16.65 9.06
CA THR A 180 -18.14 16.91 7.71
C THR A 180 -18.79 16.02 6.66
N VAL A 181 -19.25 14.83 7.04
CA VAL A 181 -20.05 13.95 6.17
C VAL A 181 -21.43 14.55 5.90
N GLU A 182 -22.06 15.20 6.89
CA GLU A 182 -23.37 15.85 6.70
C GLU A 182 -23.34 17.00 5.69
N LEU A 183 -22.24 17.76 5.61
CA LEU A 183 -22.10 18.90 4.68
C LEU A 183 -22.04 18.49 3.20
N ILE A 184 -21.66 17.26 2.90
CA ILE A 184 -21.61 16.74 1.52
C ILE A 184 -23.02 16.39 1.01
N ASN A 185 -23.98 16.19 1.92
CA ASN A 185 -25.36 15.83 1.59
C ASN A 185 -26.29 17.04 1.40
N LEU A 186 -25.77 18.28 1.49
CA LEU A 186 -26.48 19.52 1.15
C LEU A 186 -26.18 19.94 -0.30
#